data_AF-A0A1R3JDX9-F1
#
_entry.id   AF-A0A1R3JDX9-F1
#
_cell.length_a   1.000
_cell.length_b   1.000
_cell.length_c   1.000
_cell.angle_alpha   90.00
_cell.angle_beta   90.00
_cell.angle_gamma   90.00
#
_symmetry.space_group_name_H-M   'P 1'
#
loop_
_entity.id
_entity.type
_entity.pdbx_description
1 polymer ?
#
loop_
_entity_poly.entity_id
_entity_poly.type
_entity_poly.pdbx_seq_one_letter_code
_entity_poly.pdbx_strand_id
1 'polypeptide(L)' 'MAQTPADKQAACNCAKDAASRVPNIKEDAAASLPAKCNIQVNFPISKNTNCQDIH' A
#
# COMPACT_ATOMS: atom_id res chain seq x y z
N MET A 1 -11.26 -9.61 1.08
CA MET A 1 -12.11 -8.66 0.34
C MET A 1 -12.00 -7.33 1.08
N ALA A 2 -11.18 -6.38 0.61
CA ALA A 2 -11.19 -5.02 1.15
C ALA A 2 -12.32 -4.26 0.44
N GLN A 3 -13.55 -4.58 0.82
CA GLN A 3 -14.74 -4.18 0.09
C GLN A 3 -15.30 -2.85 0.61
N THR A 4 -14.93 -2.49 1.83
CA THR A 4 -15.27 -1.19 2.43
C THR A 4 -14.09 -0.21 2.33
N PRO A 5 -14.35 1.11 2.27
CA PRO A 5 -13.31 2.14 2.38
C PRO A 5 -12.42 1.90 3.61
N ALA A 6 -13.03 1.54 4.75
CA ALA A 6 -12.32 1.27 6.00
C ALA A 6 -11.30 0.13 5.88
N ASP A 7 -11.65 -0.97 5.20
CA ASP A 7 -10.71 -2.08 4.96
C ASP A 7 -9.52 -1.63 4.09
N LYS A 8 -9.79 -0.83 3.05
CA LYS A 8 -8.73 -0.31 2.17
C LYS A 8 -7.81 0.65 2.92
N GLN A 9 -8.37 1.51 3.77
CA GLN A 9 -7.61 2.41 4.64
C GLN A 9 -6.76 1.63 5.65
N ALA A 10 -7.32 0.60 6.28
CA ALA A 10 -6.61 -0.27 7.20
C ALA A 10 -5.44 -1.01 6.49
N ALA A 11 -5.71 -1.57 5.31
CA ALA A 11 -4.69 -2.24 4.50
C ALA A 11 -3.58 -1.28 4.06
N CYS A 12 -3.93 -0.05 3.66
CA CYS A 12 -2.95 0.97 3.31
C CYS A 12 -2.09 1.37 4.52
N ASN A 13 -2.70 1.61 5.68
CA ASN A 13 -1.93 1.96 6.89
C ASN A 13 -0.99 0.83 7.28
N CYS A 14 -1.42 -0.43 7.21
CA CYS A 14 -0.58 -1.60 7.43
C CYS A 14 0.61 -1.64 6.44
N ALA A 15 0.36 -1.40 5.16
CA ALA A 15 1.40 -1.35 4.13
C ALA A 15 2.37 -0.18 4.35
N LYS A 16 1.88 0.98 4.79
CA LYS A 16 2.69 2.16 5.14
C LYS A 16 3.59 1.91 6.35
N ASP A 17 3.07 1.29 7.40
CA ASP A 17 3.86 0.92 8.58
C ASP A 17 4.92 -0.13 8.22
N ALA A 18 4.56 -1.13 7.41
CA ALA A 18 5.52 -2.11 6.89
C ALA A 18 6.60 -1.44 6.04
N ALA A 19 6.22 -0.52 5.16
CA ALA A 19 7.16 0.25 4.37
C ALA A 19 8.10 1.08 5.26
N SER A 20 7.58 1.70 6.32
CA SER A 20 8.34 2.53 7.27
C SER A 20 9.39 1.73 8.03
N ARG A 21 9.11 0.45 8.32
CA ARG A 21 10.08 -0.49 8.94
C ARG A 21 11.24 -0.86 8.03
N VAL A 22 11.13 -0.63 6.71
CA VAL A 22 12.19 -0.91 5.75
C VAL A 22 12.94 0.38 5.42
N PRO A 23 14.12 0.63 6.01
CA PRO A 23 14.83 1.91 5.87
C PRO A 23 15.14 2.27 4.40
N ASN A 24 15.52 1.28 3.58
CA ASN A 24 15.85 1.46 2.17
C ASN A 24 14.78 0.86 1.22
N ILE A 25 13.50 1.04 1.54
CA ILE A 25 12.45 0.57 0.63
C ILE A 25 12.56 1.28 -0.71
N LYS A 26 12.58 0.50 -1.79
CA LYS A 26 12.52 1.03 -3.15
C LYS A 26 11.06 1.25 -3.51
N GLU A 27 10.64 2.50 -3.57
CA GLU A 27 9.24 2.86 -3.84
C GLU A 27 8.78 2.34 -5.21
N ASP A 28 9.65 2.39 -6.23
CA ASP A 28 9.37 1.83 -7.56
C ASP A 28 9.09 0.32 -7.51
N ALA A 29 9.86 -0.41 -6.70
CA ALA A 29 9.69 -1.85 -6.54
C ALA A 29 8.41 -2.17 -5.76
N ALA A 30 8.10 -1.37 -4.73
CA ALA A 30 6.90 -1.52 -3.93
C ALA A 30 5.62 -1.20 -4.73
N ALA A 31 5.65 -0.18 -5.59
CA ALA A 31 4.56 0.16 -6.50
C ALA A 31 4.39 -0.87 -7.63
N SER A 32 5.48 -1.50 -8.09
CA SER A 32 5.44 -2.53 -9.13
C SER A 32 5.13 -3.93 -8.60
N LEU A 33 5.20 -4.16 -7.29
CA LEU A 33 4.99 -5.45 -6.66
C LEU A 33 3.59 -6.04 -6.96
N PRO A 34 2.48 -5.28 -6.85
CA PRO A 34 1.14 -5.80 -7.13
C PRO A 34 1.04 -6.31 -8.57
N ALA A 35 1.53 -5.55 -9.54
CA ALA A 35 1.56 -5.93 -10.94
C ALA A 35 2.39 -7.21 -11.18
N LYS A 36 3.55 -7.34 -10.53
CA LYS A 36 4.40 -8.54 -10.60
C LYS A 36 3.76 -9.77 -9.98
N CYS A 37 2.97 -9.59 -8.92
CA CYS A 37 2.22 -10.67 -8.28
C CYS A 37 0.86 -10.93 -8.97
N ASN A 38 0.53 -10.19 -10.02
CA ASN A 38 -0.77 -10.22 -10.70
C ASN A 38 -1.96 -9.97 -9.74
N ILE A 39 -1.73 -9.14 -8.72
CA ILE A 39 -2.71 -8.71 -7.72
C ILE A 39 -3.04 -7.24 -7.97
N GLN A 40 -4.33 -6.93 -8.01
CA GLN A 40 -4.79 -5.55 -8.16
C GLN A 40 -4.93 -4.91 -6.77
N VAL A 41 -4.04 -3.97 -6.46
CA VAL A 41 -4.09 -3.16 -5.24
C VAL A 41 -4.36 -1.72 -5.64
N ASN A 42 -5.41 -1.12 -5.08
CA ASN A 42 -5.85 0.23 -5.42
C ASN A 42 -5.13 1.34 -4.63
N PHE A 43 -3.97 1.04 -4.06
CA PHE A 43 -3.16 2.01 -3.32
C PHE A 43 -1.67 1.72 -3.50
N PRO A 44 -0.83 2.76 -3.61
CA PRO A 44 0.62 2.58 -3.67
C PRO A 44 1.17 2.16 -2.31
N ILE A 45 2.09 1.19 -2.31
CA ILE A 45 2.85 0.79 -1.12
C ILE A 45 4.04 1.75 -0.98
N SER A 46 3.87 2.80 -0.17
CA SER A 46 4.89 3.82 0.09
C SER A 46 4.81 4.28 1.55
N LYS A 47 5.94 4.77 2.09
CA LYS A 47 6.00 5.40 3.42
C LYS A 47 5.20 6.70 3.47
N ASN A 48 5.06 7.37 2.33
CA ASN A 48 4.43 8.67 2.19
C ASN A 48 3.01 8.58 1.60
N THR A 49 2.48 7.37 1.38
CA THR A 49 1.10 7.21 0.93
C THR A 49 0.13 7.81 1.95
N ASN A 50 -0.76 8.67 1.47
CA ASN A 50 -1.88 9.16 2.27
C ASN A 50 -3.03 8.16 2.21
N CYS A 51 -3.16 7.35 3.26
CA CYS A 51 -4.20 6.33 3.35
C CYS A 51 -5.60 6.91 3.62
N GLN A 52 -5.73 8.19 3.97
CA GLN A 52 -7.01 8.82 4.32
C GLN A 52 -7.85 9.14 3.07
N ASP A 53 -7.22 9.29 1.91
CA ASP A 53 -7.87 9.61 0.63
C ASP A 53 -8.44 8.36 -0.08
N ILE A 54 -8.30 7.18 0.54
CA ILE A 54 -8.73 5.92 -0.06
C ILE A 54 -10.20 5.67 0.27
N HIS A 55 -11.04 5.67 -0.76
CA HIS A 55 -12.48 5.36 -0.74
C HIS A 55 -12.78 3.97 -1.34
#